data_AF-A0A6B0XDG7-F1
#
_entry.id   AF-A0A6B0XDG7-F1
#
_cell.length_a   1.000
_cell.length_b   1.000
_cell.length_c   1.000
_cell.angle_alpha   90.00
_cell.angle_beta   90.00
_cell.angle_gamma   90.00
#
_symmetry.space_group_name_H-M   'P 1'
#
loop_
_entity.id
_entity.type
_entity.pdbx_description
1 polymer ?
#
loop_
_entity_poly.entity_id
_entity_poly.type
_entity_poly.pdbx_seq_one_letter_code
_entity_poly.pdbx_strand_id
1 'polypeptide(L)'
;MGLSRNFAAFDDLATRGGPLMLSPAHTWFGMDVWTDDRKPISGWLGWNISGSRGGDNLGSWVGFEIALRPVSQFELGIEPGYNFNRNFAQWIENKDEDGDSEDDHFIFGELESRVFEIGVRVT
;
A
#
# COMPACT_ATOMS: atom_id res chain seq x y z
N MET A 1 -9.93 11.59 -7.90
CA MET A 1 -8.57 12.06 -7.56
C MET A 1 -8.57 12.64 -6.16
N GLY A 2 -7.47 12.47 -5.43
CA GLY A 2 -7.32 12.94 -4.06
C GLY A 2 -5.86 13.17 -3.69
N LEU A 3 -5.64 14.04 -2.71
CA LEU A 3 -4.35 14.33 -2.11
C LEU A 3 -4.56 14.40 -0.59
N SER A 4 -3.71 13.73 0.17
CA SER A 4 -3.73 13.78 1.63
C SER A 4 -2.32 13.85 2.19
N ARG A 5 -2.21 14.41 3.40
CA ARG A 5 -0.93 14.52 4.11
C ARG A 5 -1.13 14.33 5.60
N ASN A 6 -0.37 13.39 6.14
CA ASN A 6 -0.22 13.16 7.57
C ASN A 6 1.04 13.88 8.06
N PHE A 7 0.94 14.54 9.21
CA PHE A 7 2.10 15.18 9.84
C PHE A 7 2.93 14.16 10.61
N ALA A 8 4.18 14.51 10.90
CA ALA A 8 5.04 13.66 11.69
C ALA A 8 4.49 13.54 13.12
N ALA A 9 4.63 12.37 13.72
CA ALA A 9 4.17 12.07 15.07
C ALA A 9 5.17 11.15 15.76
N PHE A 10 5.17 11.14 17.09
CA PHE A 10 5.89 10.13 17.87
C PHE A 10 4.91 9.03 18.29
N ASP A 11 5.35 7.79 18.18
CA ASP A 11 4.54 6.61 18.45
C ASP A 11 5.42 5.49 19.06
N ASP A 12 4.91 4.80 20.08
CA ASP A 12 5.56 3.64 20.72
C ASP A 12 5.07 2.30 20.13
N LEU A 13 4.04 2.31 19.29
CA LEU A 13 3.53 1.10 18.64
C LEU A 13 4.57 0.47 17.70
N ALA A 14 5.44 1.28 17.09
CA ALA A 14 6.48 0.82 16.20
C ALA A 14 7.53 -0.05 16.91
N THR A 15 7.80 0.23 18.19
CA THR A 15 8.70 -0.53 19.06
C THR A 15 7.97 -1.55 19.94
N ARG A 16 6.65 -1.72 19.74
CA ARG A 16 5.77 -2.62 20.53
C ARG A 16 5.64 -2.24 22.00
N GLY A 17 5.57 -0.94 22.29
CA GLY A 17 5.44 -0.41 23.66
C GLY A 17 6.78 -0.06 24.31
N GLY A 18 7.87 -0.09 23.54
CA GLY A 18 9.19 0.38 23.93
C GLY A 18 9.35 1.90 23.74
N PRO A 19 10.58 2.37 23.43
CA PRO A 19 10.84 3.79 23.23
C PRO A 19 10.01 4.41 22.11
N LEU A 20 9.70 5.69 22.25
CA LEU A 20 9.00 6.46 21.21
C LEU A 20 9.85 6.53 19.94
N MET A 21 9.23 6.20 18.81
CA MET A 21 9.81 6.31 17.48
C MET A 21 9.13 7.44 16.69
N LEU A 22 9.94 8.19 15.94
CA LEU A 22 9.41 9.19 15.01
C LEU A 22 8.78 8.51 13.80
N SER A 23 7.47 8.68 13.64
CA SER A 23 6.75 8.41 12.40
C SER A 23 6.85 9.65 11.49
N PRO A 24 7.58 9.59 10.36
CA PRO A 24 7.76 10.77 9.52
C PRO A 24 6.45 11.17 8.83
N ALA A 25 6.32 12.45 8.51
CA ALA A 25 5.17 12.95 7.76
C ALA A 25 5.00 12.18 6.44
N HIS A 26 3.76 11.80 6.11
CA HIS A 26 3.44 10.97 4.95
C HIS A 26 2.52 11.72 3.99
N THR A 27 2.74 11.62 2.70
CA THR A 27 1.90 12.23 1.66
C THR A 27 1.38 11.13 0.75
N TRP A 28 0.11 11.21 0.37
CA TRP A 28 -0.52 10.29 -0.57
C TRP A 28 -1.22 11.09 -1.66
N PHE A 29 -1.12 10.61 -2.89
CA PHE A 29 -1.85 11.11 -4.05
C PHE A 29 -2.45 9.92 -4.80
N GLY A 30 -3.68 10.07 -5.28
CA GLY A 30 -4.32 9.06 -6.11
C GLY A 30 -5.26 9.65 -7.15
N MET A 31 -5.43 8.91 -8.23
CA MET A 31 -6.31 9.26 -9.33
C MET A 31 -6.94 8.02 -9.94
N ASP A 32 -8.19 8.18 -10.36
CA ASP A 32 -8.98 7.14 -10.99
C ASP A 32 -9.66 7.73 -12.23
N VAL A 33 -9.69 6.95 -13.30
CA VAL A 33 -10.36 7.26 -14.56
C VAL A 33 -11.30 6.11 -14.87
N TRP A 34 -12.56 6.43 -15.14
CA TRP A 34 -13.61 5.46 -15.39
C TRP A 34 -14.20 5.69 -16.78
N THR A 35 -14.62 4.60 -17.41
CA THR A 35 -15.43 4.65 -18.62
C THR A 35 -16.91 4.44 -18.28
N ASP A 36 -17.80 4.56 -19.26
CA ASP A 36 -19.24 4.33 -19.04
C ASP A 36 -19.57 2.83 -19.06
N ASP A 37 -19.96 2.29 -17.91
CA ASP A 37 -20.26 0.85 -17.74
C ASP A 37 -21.49 0.34 -18.51
N ARG A 38 -22.25 1.24 -19.14
CA ARG A 38 -23.36 0.86 -20.04
C ARG A 38 -22.88 0.48 -21.44
N LYS A 39 -21.59 0.61 -21.74
CA LYS A 39 -21.01 0.26 -23.05
C LYS A 39 -20.60 -1.21 -23.11
N PRO A 40 -20.56 -1.81 -24.32
CA PRO A 40 -20.07 -3.17 -24.51
C PRO A 40 -18.61 -3.39 -24.11
N ILE A 41 -17.84 -2.30 -24.01
CA ILE A 41 -16.49 -2.29 -23.45
C ILE A 41 -16.46 -1.17 -22.42
N SER A 42 -16.09 -1.50 -21.18
CA SER A 42 -15.83 -0.52 -20.12
C SER A 42 -14.65 -0.96 -19.28
N GLY A 43 -14.42 -0.26 -18.18
CA GLY A 43 -13.27 -0.45 -17.31
C GLY A 43 -12.82 0.86 -16.68
N TRP A 44 -11.74 0.75 -15.93
CA TRP A 44 -11.16 1.85 -15.17
C TRP A 44 -9.64 1.73 -15.10
N LEU A 45 -8.98 2.84 -14.80
CA LEU A 45 -7.56 2.92 -14.51
C LEU A 45 -7.39 3.69 -13.21
N GLY A 46 -6.76 3.06 -12.23
CA GLY A 46 -6.46 3.62 -10.93
C GLY A 46 -4.96 3.66 -10.73
N TRP A 47 -4.47 4.75 -10.15
CA TRP A 47 -3.09 4.82 -9.69
C TRP A 47 -3.01 5.64 -8.41
N ASN A 48 -2.14 5.23 -7.50
CA ASN A 48 -1.73 6.07 -6.39
C ASN A 48 -0.24 5.94 -6.09
N ILE A 49 0.28 6.97 -5.43
CA ILE A 49 1.64 7.03 -4.92
C ILE A 49 1.60 7.66 -3.54
N SER A 50 2.45 7.17 -2.65
CA SER A 50 2.58 7.70 -1.31
C SER A 50 3.99 7.55 -0.78
N GLY A 51 4.41 8.44 0.11
CA GLY A 51 5.74 8.35 0.69
C GLY A 51 5.95 9.24 1.90
N SER A 52 6.95 8.87 2.69
CA SER A 52 7.37 9.63 3.86
C SER A 52 8.31 10.80 3.49
N ARG A 53 8.31 11.84 4.33
CA ARG A 53 9.27 12.94 4.27
C ARG A 53 10.66 12.37 4.58
N GLY A 54 11.50 12.26 3.55
CA GLY A 54 12.79 11.58 3.59
C GLY A 54 12.96 10.60 2.43
N GLY A 55 11.84 10.07 1.92
CA GLY A 55 11.81 9.10 0.82
C GLY A 55 12.00 7.65 1.26
N ASP A 56 12.20 7.40 2.55
CA ASP A 56 12.53 6.08 3.09
C ASP A 56 11.37 5.09 2.92
N ASN A 57 10.14 5.52 3.26
CA ASN A 57 8.92 4.76 2.99
C ASN A 57 8.28 5.22 1.69
N LEU A 58 7.98 4.28 0.80
CA LEU A 58 7.40 4.55 -0.51
C LEU A 58 6.39 3.45 -0.86
N GLY A 59 5.17 3.85 -1.20
CA GLY A 59 4.15 2.95 -1.73
C GLY A 59 3.64 3.46 -3.07
N SER A 60 3.44 2.57 -4.03
CA SER A 60 2.71 2.89 -5.24
C SER A 60 1.85 1.72 -5.66
N TRP A 61 0.72 2.05 -6.29
CA TRP A 61 -0.17 1.07 -6.86
C TRP A 61 -0.66 1.58 -8.20
N VAL A 62 -0.77 0.67 -9.15
CA VAL A 62 -1.44 0.89 -10.43
C VAL A 62 -2.27 -0.34 -10.74
N GLY A 63 -3.52 -0.13 -11.11
CA GLY A 63 -4.43 -1.18 -11.51
C GLY A 63 -5.34 -0.69 -12.60
N PHE A 64 -5.77 -1.59 -13.46
CA PHE A 64 -6.81 -1.26 -14.42
C PHE A 64 -7.71 -2.46 -14.64
N GLU A 65 -8.93 -2.19 -15.07
CA GLU A 65 -9.88 -3.22 -15.49
C GLU A 65 -10.25 -3.00 -16.95
N ILE A 66 -10.39 -4.10 -17.68
CA ILE A 66 -11.09 -4.12 -18.97
C ILE A 66 -12.25 -5.10 -18.85
N ALA A 67 -13.47 -4.60 -19.00
CA ALA A 67 -14.70 -5.37 -18.97
C ALA A 67 -15.33 -5.43 -20.37
N LEU A 68 -15.64 -6.64 -20.84
CA LEU A 68 -16.33 -6.91 -22.09
C LEU A 68 -17.75 -7.41 -21.79
N ARG A 69 -18.76 -6.71 -22.34
CA ARG A 69 -20.20 -7.04 -22.26
C ARG A 69 -20.80 -7.19 -23.66
N PRO A 70 -20.65 -8.34 -24.33
CA PRO A 70 -21.24 -8.60 -25.64
C PRO A 70 -22.77 -8.58 -25.60
N VAL A 71 -23.35 -9.02 -24.48
CA VAL A 71 -24.78 -9.06 -24.19
C VAL A 71 -25.01 -8.62 -22.74
N SER A 72 -26.22 -8.18 -22.39
CA SER A 72 -26.54 -7.67 -21.05
C SER A 72 -26.45 -8.71 -19.92
N GLN A 73 -26.29 -9.99 -20.26
CA GLN A 73 -26.27 -11.12 -19.33
C GLN A 73 -24.89 -11.78 -19.20
N PHE A 74 -23.86 -11.23 -19.87
CA PHE A 74 -22.52 -11.78 -19.82
C PHE A 74 -21.49 -10.67 -19.74
N GLU A 75 -20.61 -10.76 -18.75
CA GLU A 75 -19.46 -9.88 -18.57
C GLU A 75 -18.18 -10.72 -18.37
N LEU A 76 -17.13 -10.36 -19.10
CA LEU A 76 -15.78 -10.85 -18.88
C LEU A 76 -14.88 -9.66 -18.50
N GLY A 77 -14.35 -9.68 -17.28
CA GLY A 77 -13.44 -8.68 -16.75
C GLY A 77 -12.03 -9.24 -16.53
N ILE A 78 -11.01 -8.46 -16.88
CA ILE A 78 -9.62 -8.73 -16.54
C ILE A 78 -9.07 -7.50 -15.81
N GLU A 79 -8.48 -7.73 -14.64
CA GLU A 79 -8.08 -6.69 -13.69
C GLU A 79 -6.63 -6.92 -13.22
N PRO A 80 -5.62 -6.55 -14.01
CA PRO A 80 -4.24 -6.57 -13.56
C PRO A 80 -3.96 -5.44 -12.58
N GLY A 81 -3.18 -5.76 -11.56
CA GLY A 81 -2.70 -4.83 -10.55
C GLY A 81 -1.21 -5.00 -10.31
N TYR A 82 -0.55 -3.89 -10.01
CA TYR A 82 0.82 -3.89 -9.52
C TYR A 82 0.92 -3.01 -8.28
N ASN A 83 1.43 -3.58 -7.21
CA ASN A 83 1.68 -2.92 -5.94
C ASN A 83 3.18 -2.97 -5.62
N PHE A 84 3.75 -1.79 -5.38
CA PHE A 84 5.09 -1.64 -4.82
C PHE A 84 4.98 -1.02 -3.44
N ASN A 85 5.68 -1.60 -2.47
CA ASN A 85 5.76 -1.04 -1.13
C ASN A 85 7.17 -1.22 -0.57
N ARG A 86 7.73 -0.15 -0.03
CA ARG A 86 8.99 -0.15 0.72
C ARG A 86 8.73 0.43 2.11
N ASN A 87 8.99 -0.39 3.12
CA ASN A 87 9.02 0.02 4.52
C ASN A 87 10.47 -0.06 5.02
N PHE A 88 11.08 1.09 5.28
CA PHE A 88 12.46 1.17 5.73
C PHE A 88 12.68 0.67 7.17
N ALA A 89 11.64 0.76 8.01
CA ALA A 89 11.72 0.41 9.42
C ALA A 89 10.60 -0.56 9.79
N GLN A 90 10.63 -1.75 9.19
CA GLN A 90 9.76 -2.85 9.57
C GLN A 90 10.31 -3.51 10.83
N TRP A 91 9.48 -3.55 11.88
CA TRP A 91 9.81 -4.27 13.11
C TRP A 91 10.04 -5.76 12.83
N ILE A 92 11.14 -6.32 13.35
CA ILE A 92 11.51 -7.74 13.24
C ILE A 92 11.36 -8.42 14.60
N GLU A 93 12.12 -7.95 15.59
CA GLU A 93 12.13 -8.51 16.94
C GLU A 93 12.65 -7.50 17.97
N ASN A 94 12.27 -7.70 19.22
CA ASN A 94 12.90 -7.07 20.37
C ASN A 94 13.70 -8.14 21.12
N LYS A 95 14.83 -7.74 21.69
CA LYS A 95 15.75 -8.64 22.36
C LYS A 95 16.11 -8.13 23.75
N ASP A 96 15.85 -8.99 24.73
CA ASP A 96 16.38 -8.94 26.09
C ASP A 96 17.78 -9.60 26.08
N GLU A 97 18.83 -8.83 26.40
CA GLU A 97 20.20 -9.33 26.41
C GLU A 97 20.68 -9.80 27.78
N ASP A 98 20.07 -9.33 28.87
CA ASP A 98 20.51 -9.59 30.25
C ASP A 98 19.58 -10.52 31.06
N GLY A 99 18.42 -10.85 30.51
CA GLY A 99 17.43 -11.78 31.04
C GLY A 99 16.49 -11.16 32.08
N ASP A 100 16.41 -9.83 32.16
CA ASP A 100 15.56 -9.13 33.13
C ASP A 100 14.08 -9.02 32.71
N SER A 101 13.72 -9.56 31.53
CA SER A 101 12.40 -9.47 30.91
C SER A 101 12.00 -8.08 30.41
N GLU A 102 12.96 -7.16 30.28
CA GLU A 102 12.84 -5.88 29.58
C GLU A 102 13.55 -5.96 28.19
N ASP A 103 13.05 -5.17 27.23
CA ASP A 103 13.62 -5.15 25.87
C ASP A 103 14.78 -4.13 25.79
N ASP A 104 16.01 -4.59 25.55
CA ASP A 104 17.19 -3.73 25.39
C ASP A 104 17.37 -3.23 23.96
N HIS A 105 17.20 -4.14 23.00
CA HIS A 105 17.50 -3.90 21.59
C HIS A 105 16.26 -4.12 20.72
N PHE A 106 15.92 -3.08 19.95
CA PHE A 106 14.79 -3.07 19.02
C PHE A 106 15.31 -3.20 17.60
N ILE A 107 15.05 -4.34 16.96
CA ILE A 107 15.61 -4.69 15.66
C ILE A 107 14.58 -4.40 14.56
N PHE A 108 15.00 -3.57 13.60
CA PHE A 108 14.23 -3.21 12.42
C PHE A 108 14.97 -3.60 11.16
N GLY A 109 14.23 -3.89 10.10
CA GLY A 109 14.78 -4.11 8.77
C GLY A 109 13.97 -3.43 7.68
N GLU A 110 14.60 -3.29 6.52
CA GLU A 110 13.92 -2.83 5.32
C GLU A 110 13.14 -3.99 4.69
N LEU A 111 11.86 -3.76 4.40
CA LEU A 111 11.02 -4.67 3.65
C LEU A 111 10.58 -3.99 2.35
N GLU A 112 11.01 -4.56 1.23
CA GLU A 112 10.52 -4.21 -0.10
C GLU A 112 9.61 -5.34 -0.61
N SER A 113 8.40 -4.97 -1.02
CA SER A 113 7.41 -5.86 -1.59
C SER A 113 7.02 -5.40 -2.99
N ARG A 114 6.97 -6.35 -3.91
CA ARG A 114 6.55 -6.16 -5.30
C ARG A 114 5.53 -7.24 -5.63
N VAL A 115 4.28 -6.85 -5.75
CA VAL A 115 3.17 -7.76 -6.00
C VAL A 115 2.57 -7.44 -7.34
N PHE A 116 2.50 -8.44 -8.21
CA PHE A 116 1.74 -8.39 -9.44
C PHE A 116 0.58 -9.36 -9.34
N GLU A 117 -0.62 -8.89 -9.59
CA GLU A 117 -1.85 -9.65 -9.51
C GLU A 117 -2.65 -9.54 -10.81
N ILE A 118 -3.39 -10.59 -11.13
CA ILE A 118 -4.35 -10.58 -12.23
C ILE A 118 -5.66 -11.15 -11.70
N GLY A 119 -6.66 -10.29 -11.58
CA GLY A 119 -8.05 -10.69 -11.38
C GLY A 119 -8.70 -11.08 -12.70
N VAL A 120 -9.49 -12.14 -12.70
CA VAL A 120 -10.39 -12.48 -13.82
C VAL A 120 -11.78 -12.66 -13.25
N ARG A 121 -12.75 -11.93 -13.82
CA ARG A 121 -14.15 -11.97 -13.41
C ARG A 121 -15.01 -12.44 -14.57
N VAL A 122 -15.93 -13.35 -14.29
CA VAL A 122 -16.95 -13.80 -15.24
C VAL A 122 -18.28 -13.83 -14.53
N THR A 123 -19.28 -13.12 -15.08
CA THR A 123 -20.65 -13.08 -14.56
C THR A 123 -21.67 -13.17 -15.67
#